data_AF-A0A1Q9AG85-F1
#
_entry.id   AF-A0A1Q9AG85-F1
#
_cell.length_a   1.000
_cell.length_b   1.000
_cell.length_c   1.000
_cell.angle_alpha   90.00
_cell.angle_beta   90.00
_cell.angle_gamma   90.00
#
_symmetry.space_group_name_H-M   'P 1'
#
loop_
_entity.id
_entity.type
_entity.pdbx_description
1 polymer ?
#
loop_
_entity_poly.entity_id
_entity_poly.type
_entity_poly.pdbx_seq_one_letter_code
_entity_poly.pdbx_strand_id
1 'polypeptide(L)'
;MARKTKSADRLSAPMPPGAGEGTQPAATTGEPAASEGAAAARVPDPQAMAEGARRLRKAWTKADEAARGQFLTWLSKKGYLPEAASAPPIASGRYLLPATVERIALKMTQEKLSPAALARHLGFSTEGPALERALRHGAALRLALVAALSAWLVQPAQGEADPTEQA
;
A
#
# COMPACT_ATOMS: atom_id res chain seq x y z
N MET A 1 -29.39 -12.01 -56.50
CA MET A 1 -30.49 -11.05 -56.77
C MET A 1 -30.59 -10.09 -55.58
N ALA A 2 -30.17 -8.84 -55.74
CA ALA A 2 -30.30 -7.81 -54.70
C ALA A 2 -31.22 -6.71 -55.24
N ARG A 3 -32.37 -6.50 -54.58
CA ARG A 3 -33.29 -5.41 -54.92
C ARG A 3 -32.95 -4.16 -54.11
N LYS A 4 -33.17 -3.05 -54.79
CA LYS A 4 -32.70 -1.69 -54.57
C LYS A 4 -33.73 -0.86 -53.78
N THR A 5 -33.36 0.40 -53.51
CA THR A 5 -34.20 1.60 -53.28
C THR A 5 -34.50 1.95 -51.80
N LYS A 6 -34.53 3.21 -51.33
CA LYS A 6 -34.28 4.54 -51.90
C LYS A 6 -34.34 5.61 -50.79
N SER A 7 -33.66 6.72 -51.04
CA SER A 7 -33.44 7.94 -50.25
C SER A 7 -34.68 8.72 -49.75
N ALA A 8 -34.46 9.52 -48.69
CA ALA A 8 -34.80 10.96 -48.51
C ALA A 8 -34.55 11.32 -47.03
N ASP A 9 -33.49 12.02 -46.62
CA ASP A 9 -33.25 13.48 -46.65
C ASP A 9 -34.48 14.39 -46.41
N ARG A 10 -34.65 14.89 -45.18
CA ARG A 10 -34.57 16.33 -44.83
C ARG A 10 -35.00 16.66 -43.39
N LEU A 11 -34.13 17.42 -42.71
CA LEU A 11 -34.38 18.57 -41.82
C LEU A 11 -35.56 18.52 -40.81
N SER A 12 -35.23 18.49 -39.51
CA SER A 12 -35.47 19.63 -38.61
C SER A 12 -34.85 19.39 -37.24
N ALA A 13 -34.07 20.37 -36.80
CA ALA A 13 -33.54 20.49 -35.45
C ALA A 13 -34.62 21.14 -34.53
N PRO A 14 -34.30 21.58 -33.30
CA PRO A 14 -34.76 20.94 -32.06
C PRO A 14 -35.67 21.84 -31.22
N MET A 15 -36.40 21.29 -30.25
CA MET A 15 -37.04 22.07 -29.19
C MET A 15 -37.25 21.26 -27.89
N PRO A 16 -37.40 21.94 -26.74
CA PRO A 16 -36.66 21.67 -25.48
C PRO A 16 -37.46 20.91 -24.40
N PRO A 17 -36.77 20.51 -23.30
CA PRO A 17 -37.39 19.89 -22.12
C PRO A 17 -38.26 20.86 -21.31
N GLY A 18 -39.40 20.36 -20.85
CA GLY A 18 -40.27 21.01 -19.89
C GLY A 18 -39.72 20.92 -18.46
N ALA A 19 -39.55 22.11 -17.86
CA ALA A 19 -39.69 22.50 -16.46
C ALA A 19 -39.65 21.45 -15.33
N GLY A 20 -38.74 21.68 -14.39
CA GLY A 20 -38.78 21.17 -13.03
C GLY A 20 -37.79 21.94 -12.17
N GLU A 21 -38.31 22.79 -11.29
CA GLU A 21 -37.65 23.77 -10.43
C GLU A 21 -36.56 23.19 -9.51
N GLY A 22 -35.66 24.07 -9.04
CA GLY A 22 -34.89 23.79 -7.83
C GLY A 22 -33.56 24.53 -7.70
N THR A 23 -33.63 25.82 -7.38
CA THR A 23 -32.80 26.49 -6.36
C THR A 23 -31.26 26.52 -6.52
N GLN A 24 -30.79 27.77 -6.62
CA GLN A 24 -29.42 28.26 -6.54
C GLN A 24 -28.58 27.65 -5.40
N PRO A 25 -27.25 27.72 -5.52
CA PRO A 25 -26.53 28.40 -4.45
C PRO A 25 -25.70 29.58 -4.96
N ALA A 26 -26.00 30.74 -4.36
CA ALA A 26 -25.20 31.95 -4.43
C ALA A 26 -23.80 31.69 -3.87
N ALA A 27 -22.80 32.20 -4.58
CA ALA A 27 -21.49 32.44 -4.02
C ALA A 27 -21.63 33.47 -2.89
N THR A 28 -21.11 33.15 -1.70
CA THR A 28 -20.72 34.17 -0.73
C THR A 28 -19.25 33.95 -0.39
N THR A 29 -18.49 34.99 -0.73
CA THR A 29 -17.12 35.26 -0.31
C THR A 29 -17.04 35.27 1.22
N GLY A 30 -16.07 34.54 1.76
CA GLY A 30 -15.70 34.54 3.17
C GLY A 30 -14.32 33.94 3.35
N GLU A 31 -13.29 34.71 3.01
CA GLU A 31 -11.91 34.52 3.50
C GLU A 31 -11.80 35.11 4.93
N PRO A 32 -10.68 34.95 5.65
CA PRO A 32 -10.19 33.78 6.37
C PRO A 32 -10.30 33.97 7.90
N ALA A 33 -10.52 32.89 8.65
CA ALA A 33 -10.25 32.89 10.08
C ALA A 33 -9.37 31.70 10.42
N ALA A 34 -8.10 32.00 10.67
CA ALA A 34 -7.21 31.15 11.43
C ALA A 34 -7.93 30.69 12.70
N SER A 35 -7.95 29.38 12.91
CA SER A 35 -8.15 28.78 14.22
C SER A 35 -7.30 27.52 14.24
N GLU A 36 -6.03 27.73 14.53
CA GLU A 36 -5.24 26.78 15.31
C GLU A 36 -6.08 26.42 16.54
N GLY A 37 -6.62 25.20 16.51
CA GLY A 37 -7.27 24.57 17.64
C GLY A 37 -6.65 23.19 17.77
N ALA A 38 -5.60 23.12 18.59
CA ALA A 38 -4.91 21.93 19.07
C ALA A 38 -5.63 20.60 18.73
N ALA A 39 -5.06 19.83 17.81
CA ALA A 39 -5.36 18.42 17.65
C ALA A 39 -4.81 17.66 18.87
N ALA A 40 -5.46 17.86 20.03
CA ALA A 40 -5.39 16.91 21.12
C ALA A 40 -5.81 15.57 20.55
N ALA A 41 -4.94 14.56 20.68
CA ALA A 41 -5.17 13.19 20.26
C ALA A 41 -6.47 12.69 20.91
N ARG A 42 -7.59 12.87 20.20
CA ARG A 42 -8.90 12.42 20.62
C ARG A 42 -8.85 10.91 20.50
N VAL A 43 -8.65 10.25 21.64
CA VAL A 43 -8.75 8.80 21.74
C VAL A 43 -10.10 8.42 21.13
N PRO A 44 -10.12 7.72 20.00
CA PRO A 44 -11.36 7.37 19.36
C PRO A 44 -12.13 6.43 20.28
N ASP A 45 -13.45 6.62 20.35
CA ASP A 45 -14.29 5.78 21.18
C ASP A 45 -14.08 4.30 20.81
N PRO A 46 -13.73 3.43 21.79
CA PRO A 46 -13.34 2.05 21.51
C PRO A 46 -14.49 1.23 20.91
N GLN A 47 -15.75 1.59 21.18
CA GLN A 47 -16.91 0.92 20.60
C GLN A 47 -17.10 1.34 19.13
N ALA A 48 -16.92 2.62 18.82
CA ALA A 48 -16.97 3.11 17.43
C ALA A 48 -15.90 2.46 16.55
N MET A 49 -14.68 2.26 17.08
CA MET A 49 -13.62 1.54 16.38
C MET A 49 -13.93 0.05 16.18
N ALA A 50 -14.46 -0.63 17.20
CA ALA A 50 -14.87 -2.02 17.09
C ALA A 50 -15.99 -2.22 16.07
N GLU A 51 -16.95 -1.30 16.03
CA GLU A 51 -18.03 -1.32 15.05
C GLU A 51 -17.50 -1.03 13.62
N GLY A 52 -16.61 -0.05 13.47
CA GLY A 52 -15.92 0.23 12.22
C GLY A 52 -15.16 -0.99 11.69
N ALA A 53 -14.40 -1.68 12.55
CA ALA A 53 -13.69 -2.91 12.20
C ALA A 53 -14.63 -4.05 11.79
N ARG A 54 -15.78 -4.21 12.47
CA ARG A 54 -16.82 -5.19 12.09
C ARG A 54 -17.43 -4.87 10.72
N ARG A 55 -17.75 -3.60 10.47
CA ARG A 55 -18.30 -3.14 9.18
C ARG A 55 -17.29 -3.36 8.05
N LEU A 56 -16.03 -3.00 8.28
CA LEU A 56 -14.94 -3.23 7.33
C LEU A 56 -14.76 -4.73 7.03
N ARG A 57 -14.74 -5.59 8.05
CA ARG A 57 -14.64 -7.05 7.86
C ARG A 57 -15.79 -7.58 7.00
N LYS A 58 -17.03 -7.17 7.26
CA LYS A 58 -18.20 -7.58 6.49
C LYS A 58 -18.11 -7.12 5.02
N ALA A 59 -17.70 -5.87 4.80
CA ALA A 59 -17.50 -5.34 3.45
C ALA A 59 -16.36 -6.08 2.72
N TRP A 60 -15.26 -6.37 3.40
CA TRP A 60 -14.10 -7.08 2.86
C TRP A 60 -14.44 -8.47 2.35
N THR A 61 -15.24 -9.23 3.11
CA THR A 61 -15.69 -10.58 2.70
C THR A 61 -16.57 -10.57 1.46
N LYS A 62 -17.29 -9.47 1.21
CA LYS A 62 -18.18 -9.31 0.05
C LYS A 62 -17.51 -8.69 -1.18
N ALA A 63 -16.39 -7.98 -0.98
CA ALA A 63 -15.68 -7.30 -2.05
C ALA A 63 -14.91 -8.29 -2.94
N ASP A 64 -14.96 -8.07 -4.26
CA ASP A 64 -14.14 -8.77 -5.24
C ASP A 64 -12.67 -8.28 -5.25
N GLU A 65 -11.79 -9.05 -5.89
CA GLU A 65 -10.33 -8.79 -5.97
C GLU A 65 -10.01 -7.36 -6.43
N ALA A 66 -10.70 -6.87 -7.48
CA ALA A 66 -10.51 -5.53 -8.01
C ALA A 66 -10.93 -4.43 -7.04
N ALA A 67 -11.99 -4.64 -6.25
CA ALA A 67 -12.46 -3.68 -5.26
C ALA A 67 -11.53 -3.62 -4.04
N ARG A 68 -11.01 -4.78 -3.62
CA ARG A 68 -9.97 -4.86 -2.57
C ARG A 68 -8.69 -4.15 -3.00
N GLY A 69 -8.22 -4.36 -4.23
CA GLY A 69 -7.04 -3.71 -4.78
C GLY A 69 -7.15 -2.18 -4.87
N GLN A 70 -8.32 -1.67 -5.28
CA GLN A 70 -8.59 -0.22 -5.30
C GLN A 70 -8.58 0.38 -3.88
N PHE A 71 -9.16 -0.32 -2.90
CA PHE A 71 -9.16 0.13 -1.51
C PHE A 71 -7.75 0.16 -0.91
N LEU A 72 -6.92 -0.85 -1.18
CA LEU A 72 -5.52 -0.86 -0.75
C LEU A 72 -4.72 0.28 -1.40
N THR A 73 -4.91 0.52 -2.70
CA THR A 73 -4.28 1.65 -3.40
C THR A 73 -4.68 2.99 -2.78
N TRP A 74 -5.96 3.15 -2.40
CA TRP A 74 -6.45 4.34 -1.71
C TRP A 74 -5.83 4.49 -0.31
N LEU A 75 -5.74 3.41 0.47
CA LEU A 75 -5.09 3.43 1.78
C LEU A 75 -3.61 3.82 1.71
N SER A 76 -2.89 3.33 0.69
CA SER A 76 -1.47 3.68 0.48
C SER A 76 -1.32 5.17 0.15
N LYS A 77 -2.17 5.70 -0.74
CA LYS A 77 -2.19 7.14 -1.07
C LYS A 77 -2.50 8.03 0.13
N LYS A 78 -3.24 7.50 1.12
CA LYS A 78 -3.57 8.21 2.36
C LYS A 78 -2.51 8.03 3.47
N GLY A 79 -1.47 7.22 3.24
CA GLY A 79 -0.44 6.94 4.23
C GLY A 79 -0.93 6.09 5.42
N TYR A 80 -2.09 5.44 5.29
CA TYR A 80 -2.64 4.57 6.34
C TYR A 80 -2.10 3.13 6.27
N LEU A 81 -1.58 2.72 5.12
CA LEU A 81 -0.82 1.48 5.02
C LEU A 81 0.62 1.77 5.44
N PRO A 82 1.17 1.07 6.45
CA PRO A 82 2.60 1.08 6.63
C PRO A 82 3.25 0.51 5.37
N GLU A 83 4.39 1.05 4.94
CA GLU A 83 5.19 0.56 3.80
C GLU A 83 5.34 -0.99 3.84
N ALA A 84 5.44 -1.55 5.06
CA ALA A 84 5.49 -2.98 5.34
C ALA A 84 4.28 -3.80 4.85
N ALA A 85 3.09 -3.22 4.77
CA ALA A 85 1.87 -3.92 4.33
C ALA A 85 1.73 -3.95 2.80
N SER A 86 2.47 -3.09 2.09
CA SER A 86 2.63 -3.17 0.63
C SER A 86 3.82 -4.03 0.22
N ALA A 87 4.63 -4.50 1.18
CA ALA A 87 5.77 -5.34 0.89
C ALA A 87 5.30 -6.73 0.44
N PRO A 88 5.81 -7.25 -0.69
CA PRO A 88 5.46 -8.59 -1.14
C PRO A 88 5.87 -9.62 -0.08
N PRO A 89 5.11 -10.73 0.05
CA PRO A 89 5.40 -11.76 1.03
C PRO A 89 6.85 -12.22 0.89
N ILE A 90 7.55 -12.33 2.02
CA ILE A 90 8.98 -12.64 2.04
C ILE A 90 9.28 -14.15 2.11
N ALA A 91 8.34 -14.93 2.64
CA ALA A 91 8.47 -16.37 2.79
C ALA A 91 7.14 -17.10 2.56
N SER A 92 7.22 -18.30 1.99
CA SER A 92 6.14 -19.29 2.03
C SER A 92 6.40 -20.21 3.22
N GLY A 93 5.78 -19.90 4.35
CA GLY A 93 6.05 -20.57 5.63
C GLY A 93 7.48 -20.33 6.12
N ARG A 94 8.34 -21.35 6.01
CA ARG A 94 9.74 -21.30 6.48
C ARG A 94 10.75 -21.06 5.36
N TYR A 95 10.31 -21.06 4.12
CA TYR A 95 11.18 -20.95 2.94
C TYR A 95 11.08 -19.54 2.38
N LEU A 96 12.23 -18.90 2.16
CA LEU A 96 12.28 -17.60 1.49
C LEU A 96 11.80 -17.76 0.04
N LEU A 97 10.99 -16.82 -0.44
CA LEU A 97 10.66 -16.79 -1.87
C LEU A 97 11.90 -16.41 -2.69
N PRO A 98 12.06 -16.92 -3.92
CA PRO A 98 13.22 -16.63 -4.75
C PRO A 98 13.41 -15.12 -4.98
N ALA A 99 12.33 -14.39 -5.24
CA ALA A 99 12.37 -12.92 -5.34
C ALA A 99 12.83 -12.23 -4.05
N THR A 100 12.59 -12.84 -2.89
CA THR A 100 13.06 -12.30 -1.60
C THR A 100 14.54 -12.57 -1.39
N VAL A 101 15.04 -13.73 -1.82
CA VAL A 101 16.47 -14.06 -1.78
C VAL A 101 17.28 -13.02 -2.58
N GLU A 102 16.81 -12.67 -3.78
CA GLU A 102 17.44 -11.63 -4.60
C GLU A 102 17.44 -10.27 -3.90
N ARG A 103 16.31 -9.86 -3.31
CA ARG A 103 16.21 -8.60 -2.56
C ARG A 103 17.13 -8.56 -1.35
N ILE A 104 17.23 -9.66 -0.60
CA ILE A 104 18.16 -9.78 0.54
C ILE A 104 19.59 -9.66 0.04
N ALA A 105 19.96 -10.38 -1.03
CA ALA A 105 21.31 -10.33 -1.60
C ALA A 105 21.69 -8.91 -2.07
N LEU A 106 20.76 -8.19 -2.70
CA LEU A 106 20.97 -6.81 -3.14
C LEU A 106 21.21 -5.87 -1.96
N LYS A 107 20.33 -5.90 -0.95
CA LYS A 107 20.46 -5.07 0.25
C LYS A 107 21.72 -5.42 1.06
N MET A 108 22.09 -6.69 1.13
CA MET A 108 23.35 -7.14 1.72
C MET A 108 24.57 -6.58 0.99
N THR A 109 24.52 -6.50 -0.34
CA THR A 109 25.60 -5.93 -1.16
C THR A 109 25.73 -4.42 -0.93
N GLN A 110 24.60 -3.71 -0.83
CA GLN A 110 24.56 -2.28 -0.51
C GLN A 110 25.14 -1.98 0.88
N GLU A 111 24.78 -2.78 1.88
CA GLU A 111 25.25 -2.62 3.27
C GLU A 111 26.59 -3.34 3.55
N LYS A 112 27.19 -3.98 2.53
CA LYS A 112 28.44 -4.77 2.62
C LYS A 112 28.41 -5.84 3.74
N LEU A 113 27.26 -6.49 3.91
CA LEU A 113 27.04 -7.52 4.93
C LEU A 113 27.23 -8.93 4.37
N SER A 114 27.95 -9.78 5.12
CA SER A 114 27.97 -11.23 4.87
C SER A 114 26.76 -11.91 5.50
N PRO A 115 26.35 -13.13 5.07
CA PRO A 115 25.20 -13.83 5.65
C PRO A 115 25.37 -14.05 7.16
N ALA A 116 26.58 -14.40 7.60
CA ALA A 116 26.89 -14.56 9.02
C ALA A 116 26.82 -13.22 9.78
N ALA A 117 27.29 -12.12 9.18
CA ALA A 117 27.20 -10.79 9.77
C ALA A 117 25.75 -10.31 9.86
N LEU A 118 24.92 -10.55 8.85
CA LEU A 118 23.48 -10.24 8.86
C LEU A 118 22.77 -11.03 9.96
N ALA A 119 23.02 -12.34 10.07
CA ALA A 119 22.42 -13.14 11.14
C ALA A 119 22.80 -12.60 12.53
N ARG A 120 24.08 -12.22 12.74
CA ARG A 120 24.54 -11.59 13.98
C ARG A 120 23.90 -10.22 14.23
N HIS A 121 23.78 -9.39 13.20
CA HIS A 121 23.12 -8.08 13.28
C HIS A 121 21.65 -8.21 13.72
N LEU A 122 20.97 -9.26 13.27
CA LEU A 122 19.60 -9.59 13.66
C LEU A 122 19.49 -10.30 15.02
N GLY A 123 20.61 -10.52 15.73
CA GLY A 123 20.64 -11.20 17.03
C GLY A 123 20.69 -12.74 16.98
N PHE A 124 20.93 -13.33 15.80
CA PHE A 124 20.97 -14.78 15.56
C PHE A 124 22.38 -15.26 15.22
N SER A 125 23.33 -15.10 16.15
CA SER A 125 24.75 -15.42 15.92
C SER A 125 25.04 -16.86 15.50
N THR A 126 24.19 -17.82 15.87
CA THR A 126 24.34 -19.24 15.52
C THR A 126 23.68 -19.63 14.19
N GLU A 127 22.82 -18.77 13.63
CA GLU A 127 22.02 -19.10 12.44
C GLU A 127 22.72 -18.68 11.13
N GLY A 128 23.95 -18.18 11.19
CA GLY A 128 24.73 -17.79 10.01
C GLY A 128 24.80 -18.88 8.91
N PRO A 129 25.16 -20.14 9.23
CA PRO A 129 25.18 -21.22 8.26
C PRO A 129 23.80 -21.58 7.70
N ALA A 130 22.74 -21.45 8.51
CA ALA A 130 21.37 -21.71 8.08
C ALA A 130 20.90 -20.62 7.09
N LEU A 131 21.22 -19.35 7.37
CA LEU A 131 20.94 -18.23 6.47
C LEU A 131 21.71 -18.35 5.16
N GLU A 132 23.00 -18.71 5.21
CA GLU A 132 23.80 -18.94 4.00
C GLU A 132 23.20 -20.05 3.14
N ARG A 133 22.84 -21.18 3.76
CA ARG A 133 22.21 -22.30 3.05
C ARG A 133 20.83 -21.92 2.49
N ALA A 134 20.06 -21.08 3.19
CA ALA A 134 18.79 -20.58 2.69
C ALA A 134 18.95 -19.69 1.46
N LEU A 135 19.94 -18.80 1.45
CA LEU A 135 20.22 -17.91 0.32
C LEU A 135 20.79 -18.67 -0.90
N ARG A 136 21.60 -19.71 -0.69
CA ARG A 136 22.24 -20.46 -1.79
C ARG A 136 21.40 -21.61 -2.33
N HIS A 137 20.66 -22.30 -1.47
CA HIS A 137 20.04 -23.59 -1.79
C HIS A 137 18.56 -23.69 -1.42
N GLY A 138 17.93 -22.63 -0.89
CA GLY A 138 16.51 -22.65 -0.56
C GLY A 138 16.16 -23.53 0.64
N ALA A 139 16.90 -23.40 1.74
CA ALA A 139 16.63 -24.10 2.99
C ALA A 139 15.56 -23.44 3.86
N ALA A 140 14.98 -24.24 4.76
CA ALA A 140 14.03 -23.76 5.76
C ALA A 140 14.75 -22.95 6.86
N LEU A 141 14.21 -21.78 7.16
CA LEU A 141 14.66 -20.93 8.27
C LEU A 141 13.74 -21.04 9.47
N ARG A 142 14.23 -20.59 10.63
CA ARG A 142 13.39 -20.41 11.82
C ARG A 142 12.45 -19.22 11.59
N LEU A 143 11.19 -19.34 12.00
CA LEU A 143 10.19 -18.27 11.81
C LEU A 143 10.62 -16.94 12.43
N ALA A 144 11.33 -16.99 13.56
CA ALA A 144 11.90 -15.80 14.20
C ALA A 144 12.92 -15.07 13.30
N LEU A 145 13.77 -15.81 12.58
CA LEU A 145 14.75 -15.23 11.67
C LEU A 145 14.07 -14.69 10.41
N VAL A 146 13.04 -15.37 9.89
CA VAL A 146 12.20 -14.85 8.80
C VAL A 146 11.54 -13.54 9.21
N ALA A 147 10.97 -13.45 10.41
CA ALA A 147 10.36 -12.23 10.93
C ALA A 147 11.38 -11.08 11.07
N ALA A 148 12.58 -11.38 11.58
CA ALA A 148 13.66 -10.39 11.68
C ALA A 148 14.11 -9.90 10.29
N LEU A 149 14.21 -10.80 9.31
CA LEU A 149 14.52 -10.45 7.92
C LEU A 149 13.44 -9.57 7.29
N SER A 150 12.15 -9.83 7.53
CA SER A 150 11.09 -8.91 7.05
C SER A 150 11.25 -7.52 7.62
N ALA A 151 11.53 -7.40 8.92
CA ALA A 151 11.67 -6.11 9.57
C ALA A 151 12.89 -5.35 9.03
N TRP A 152 14.00 -6.04 8.77
CA TRP A 152 15.20 -5.44 8.19
C TRP A 152 14.99 -5.01 6.72
N LEU A 153 14.27 -5.79 5.92
CA LEU A 153 13.99 -5.44 4.51
C LEU A 153 13.11 -4.20 4.33
N VAL A 154 12.30 -3.84 5.34
CA VAL A 154 11.46 -2.63 5.31
C VAL A 154 12.26 -1.38 5.70
N GLN A 155 13.37 -1.54 6.43
CA GLN A 155 14.22 -0.41 6.78
C GLN A 155 14.96 0.08 5.53
N PRO A 156 15.04 1.41 5.32
CA PRO A 156 15.88 1.95 4.25
C PRO A 156 17.33 1.51 4.50
N ALA A 157 18.05 1.21 3.43
CA ALA A 157 19.49 0.93 3.55
C ALA A 157 20.15 2.14 4.22
N GLN A 158 20.93 1.90 5.28
CA GLN A 158 21.51 2.96 6.12
C GLN A 158 22.68 3.71 5.43
N GLY A 159 22.72 3.73 4.10
CA GLY A 159 23.64 4.52 3.30
C GLY A 159 22.88 5.68 2.66
N GLU A 160 23.23 6.91 3.03
CA GLU A 160 22.70 8.19 2.53
C GLU A 160 21.61 8.85 3.39
N ALA A 161 21.89 8.98 4.70
CA ALA A 161 21.57 10.24 5.36
C ALA A 161 22.67 11.23 4.99
N ASP A 162 22.47 11.99 3.90
CA ASP A 162 23.29 13.15 3.59
C ASP A 162 23.05 14.22 4.66
N PRO A 163 24.07 14.63 5.45
CA PRO A 163 23.92 15.66 6.46
C PRO A 163 24.20 17.09 5.94
N THR A 164 24.05 17.35 4.64
CA THR A 164 24.55 18.60 4.03
C THR A 164 23.51 19.31 3.16
N GLU A 165 22.44 19.85 3.75
CA GLU A 165 21.84 21.11 3.27
C GLU A 165 20.91 21.76 4.31
N GLN A 166 21.48 22.27 5.40
CA GLN A 166 20.95 23.46 6.06
C GLN A 166 22.10 24.46 6.18
N ALA A 167 22.15 25.38 5.23
CA ALA A 167 22.94 26.61 5.26
C ALA A 167 22.00 27.79 5.06
#